data_AF-A0A2G2J1L3-F1
#
_entry.id   AF-A0A2G2J1L3-F1
#
_cell.length_a   1.000
_cell.length_b   1.000
_cell.length_c   1.000
_cell.angle_alpha   90.00
_cell.angle_beta   90.00
_cell.angle_gamma   90.00
#
_symmetry.space_group_name_H-M   'P 1'
#
loop_
_entity.id
_entity.type
_entity.pdbx_description
1 polymer ?
#
loop_
_entity_poly.entity_id
_entity_poly.type
_entity_poly.pdbx_seq_one_letter_code
_entity_poly.pdbx_strand_id
1 'polypeptide(L)'
;MEPASLGALRHYQTAQKAISPDAQLSGASKPGKIEQGVKEFAEVFENVEKATQALSVGKADAHSVVEAMATAEMALETAVTVRNRVVEAYQELLRMPV
;
A
#
# COMPACT_ATOMS: atom_id res chain seq x y z
N MET A 1 22.25 -18.28 -44.58
CA MET A 1 21.11 -17.44 -44.19
C MET A 1 20.74 -17.79 -42.76
N GLU A 2 21.51 -17.33 -41.77
CA GLU A 2 21.20 -17.54 -40.34
C GLU A 2 21.60 -16.34 -39.45
N PRO A 3 20.94 -15.17 -39.58
CA PRO A 3 21.09 -14.06 -38.62
C PRO A 3 20.04 -14.10 -37.47
N ALA A 4 19.11 -15.06 -37.46
CA ALA A 4 17.96 -15.03 -36.54
C ALA A 4 18.23 -15.57 -35.12
N SER A 5 19.18 -16.49 -34.95
CA SER A 5 19.44 -17.17 -33.67
C SER A 5 20.17 -16.30 -32.64
N LEU A 6 20.97 -15.33 -33.10
CA LEU A 6 21.68 -14.38 -32.23
C LEU A 6 20.74 -13.35 -31.57
N GLY A 7 19.63 -13.00 -32.22
CA GLY A 7 18.61 -12.12 -31.64
C GLY A 7 17.79 -12.81 -30.54
N ALA A 8 17.45 -14.09 -30.75
CA ALA A 8 16.67 -14.88 -29.80
C ALA A 8 17.35 -14.99 -28.43
N LEU A 9 18.68 -15.12 -28.40
CA LEU A 9 19.44 -15.22 -27.15
C LEU A 9 19.36 -13.94 -26.31
N ARG A 10 19.32 -12.75 -26.95
CA ARG A 10 19.14 -11.48 -26.24
C ARG A 10 17.73 -11.31 -25.69
N HIS A 11 16.72 -11.71 -26.46
CA HIS A 11 15.33 -11.67 -25.99
C HIS A 11 15.10 -12.62 -24.80
N TYR A 12 15.74 -13.79 -24.81
CA TYR A 12 15.71 -14.72 -23.68
C TYR A 12 16.37 -14.14 -22.42
N GLN A 13 17.50 -13.45 -22.55
CA GLN A 13 18.16 -12.80 -21.41
C GLN A 13 17.36 -11.64 -20.82
N THR A 14 16.68 -10.85 -21.66
CA THR A 14 15.78 -9.79 -21.17
C THR A 14 14.55 -10.35 -20.47
N ALA A 15 13.99 -11.46 -20.99
CA ALA A 15 12.89 -12.15 -20.34
C ALA A 15 13.33 -12.72 -18.98
N GLN A 16 14.49 -13.37 -18.91
CA GLN A 16 15.01 -13.95 -17.66
C GLN A 16 15.20 -12.90 -16.55
N LYS A 17 15.59 -11.68 -16.91
CA LYS A 17 15.74 -10.57 -15.96
C LYS A 17 14.40 -10.00 -15.47
N ALA A 18 13.35 -10.09 -16.28
CA ALA A 18 11.99 -9.68 -15.91
C ALA A 18 11.28 -10.70 -15.00
N ILE A 19 11.66 -11.99 -15.06
CA ILE A 19 11.10 -13.06 -14.23
C ILE A 19 11.99 -13.36 -13.01
N SER A 20 13.11 -12.65 -12.86
CA SER A 20 13.94 -12.77 -11.67
C SER A 20 13.12 -12.26 -10.47
N PRO A 21 12.99 -13.04 -9.38
CA PRO A 21 12.06 -12.74 -8.27
C PRO A 21 12.28 -11.34 -7.66
N ASP A 22 13.47 -10.77 -7.81
CA ASP A 22 13.83 -9.42 -7.35
C ASP A 22 13.13 -8.27 -8.13
N ALA A 23 12.77 -8.48 -9.40
CA ALA A 23 12.11 -7.47 -10.23
C ALA A 23 10.63 -7.29 -9.85
N GLN A 24 9.98 -8.33 -9.31
CA GLN A 24 8.60 -8.27 -8.82
C GLN A 24 8.52 -7.80 -7.35
N LEU A 25 9.59 -7.99 -6.58
CA LEU A 25 9.70 -7.58 -5.16
C LEU A 25 10.20 -6.15 -4.98
N SER A 26 10.74 -5.50 -6.01
CA SER A 26 11.11 -4.08 -5.99
C SER A 26 9.90 -3.11 -5.87
N GLY A 27 8.67 -3.63 -5.98
CA GLY A 27 7.43 -2.93 -5.65
C GLY A 27 6.98 -3.08 -4.19
N ALA A 28 7.63 -3.95 -3.41
CA ALA A 28 7.37 -4.05 -1.97
C ALA A 28 7.95 -2.80 -1.29
N SER A 29 7.05 -1.89 -0.92
CA SER A 29 7.28 -0.65 -0.20
C SER A 29 8.51 -0.70 0.70
N LYS A 30 9.47 0.21 0.47
CA LYS A 30 10.58 0.47 1.41
C LYS A 30 10.00 0.54 2.84
N PRO A 31 10.61 -0.12 3.85
CA PRO A 31 10.07 -0.17 5.21
C PRO A 31 9.66 1.20 5.77
N GLY A 32 10.42 2.25 5.43
CA GLY A 32 10.13 3.63 5.86
C GLY A 32 8.84 4.24 5.28
N LYS A 33 8.34 3.77 4.13
CA LYS A 33 7.06 4.27 3.56
C LYS A 33 5.85 3.76 4.33
N ILE A 34 5.94 2.53 4.87
CA ILE A 34 4.87 1.96 5.70
C ILE A 34 4.85 2.68 7.05
N GLU A 35 6.01 2.89 7.67
CA GLU A 35 6.11 3.66 8.92
C GLU A 35 5.55 5.08 8.74
N GLN A 36 5.88 5.74 7.64
CA GLN A 36 5.34 7.07 7.32
C GLN A 36 3.82 7.03 7.15
N GLY A 37 3.27 6.06 6.41
CA GLY A 37 1.82 5.90 6.24
C GLY A 37 1.09 5.61 7.55
N VAL A 38 1.72 4.88 8.48
CA VAL A 38 1.17 4.65 9.83
C VAL A 38 1.13 5.96 10.65
N LYS A 39 2.18 6.80 10.55
CA LYS A 39 2.19 8.13 11.19
C LYS A 39 1.12 9.05 10.61
N GLU A 40 0.98 9.08 9.29
CA GLU A 40 -0.06 9.85 8.59
C GLU A 40 -1.46 9.38 9.00
N PHE A 41 -1.70 8.07 9.09
CA PHE A 41 -2.97 7.54 9.57
C PHE A 41 -3.28 7.98 11.01
N ALA A 42 -2.28 7.95 11.91
CA ALA A 42 -2.44 8.39 13.29
C ALA A 42 -2.77 9.89 13.37
N GLU A 43 -2.13 10.72 12.54
CA GLU A 43 -2.41 12.16 12.46
C GLU A 43 -3.83 12.45 11.96
N VAL A 44 -4.30 11.72 10.96
CA VAL A 44 -5.68 11.82 10.47
C VAL A 44 -6.68 11.45 11.57
N PHE A 45 -6.41 10.42 12.36
CA PHE A 45 -7.28 10.03 13.47
C PHE A 45 -7.27 11.06 14.61
N GLU A 46 -6.11 11.62 14.95
CA GLU A 46 -5.98 12.68 15.94
C GLU A 46 -6.80 13.93 15.55
N ASN A 47 -6.89 14.25 14.26
CA ASN A 47 -7.71 15.35 13.76
C ASN A 47 -9.21 15.10 13.98
N VAL A 48 -9.68 13.86 13.80
CA VAL A 48 -11.07 13.46 14.12
C VAL A 48 -11.35 13.62 15.61
N GLU A 49 -10.43 13.20 16.46
CA GLU A 49 -10.56 13.35 17.92
C GLU A 49 -10.63 14.82 18.34
N LYS A 50 -9.74 15.68 17.80
CA LYS A 50 -9.76 17.12 18.06
C LYS A 50 -11.07 17.76 17.63
N ALA A 51 -11.58 17.43 16.45
CA ALA A 51 -12.86 17.95 15.95
C ALA A 51 -14.02 17.50 16.85
N THR A 52 -14.03 16.23 17.25
CA THR A 52 -15.06 15.66 18.14
C THR A 52 -15.02 16.29 19.53
N GLN A 53 -13.81 16.51 20.06
CA GLN A 53 -13.62 17.18 21.35
C GLN A 53 -14.10 18.62 21.29
N ALA A 54 -13.77 19.35 20.22
CA ALA A 54 -14.23 20.71 19.99
C ALA A 54 -15.76 20.79 19.87
N LEU A 55 -16.40 19.85 19.17
CA LEU A 55 -17.86 19.75 19.10
C LEU A 55 -18.47 19.52 20.49
N SER A 56 -17.90 18.63 21.29
CA SER A 56 -18.39 18.28 22.63
C SER A 56 -18.39 19.47 23.59
N VAL A 57 -17.48 20.44 23.40
CA VAL A 57 -17.41 21.69 24.18
C VAL A 57 -18.07 22.89 23.47
N GLY A 58 -18.76 22.65 22.36
CA GLY A 58 -19.46 23.69 21.58
C GLY A 58 -18.54 24.64 20.80
N LYS A 59 -17.27 24.28 20.59
CA LYS A 59 -16.25 25.06 19.85
C LYS A 59 -16.10 24.68 18.39
N ALA A 60 -16.75 23.61 17.93
CA ALA A 60 -16.83 23.21 16.53
C ALA A 60 -18.25 22.81 16.17
N ASP A 61 -18.59 22.91 14.88
CA ASP A 61 -19.84 22.43 14.32
C ASP A 61 -19.76 20.95 13.93
N ALA A 62 -20.93 20.32 13.75
CA ALA A 62 -21.02 18.92 13.35
C ALA A 62 -20.44 18.66 11.95
N HIS A 63 -20.40 19.67 11.08
CA HIS A 63 -19.88 19.54 9.72
C HIS A 63 -18.36 19.31 9.73
N SER A 64 -17.63 20.01 10.60
CA SER A 64 -16.20 19.83 10.81
C SER A 64 -15.83 18.40 11.23
N VAL A 65 -16.66 17.76 12.05
CA VAL A 65 -16.46 16.36 12.46
C VAL A 65 -16.68 15.42 11.27
N VAL A 66 -17.73 15.64 10.48
CA VAL A 66 -18.01 14.83 9.29
C VAL A 66 -16.91 14.97 8.23
N GLU A 67 -16.35 16.17 8.04
CA GLU A 67 -15.23 16.40 7.13
C GLU A 67 -13.97 15.64 7.57
N ALA A 68 -13.65 15.70 8.87
CA ALA A 68 -12.53 14.94 9.43
C ALA A 68 -12.76 13.42 9.27
N MET A 69 -13.98 12.94 9.49
CA MET A 69 -14.33 11.53 9.32
C MET A 69 -14.24 11.07 7.85
N ALA A 70 -14.65 11.91 6.89
CA ALA A 70 -14.51 11.61 5.46
C ALA A 70 -13.03 11.47 5.06
N THR A 71 -12.15 12.28 5.66
CA THR A 71 -10.70 12.14 5.47
C THR A 71 -10.16 10.84 6.07
N ALA A 72 -10.64 10.47 7.26
CA ALA A 72 -10.28 9.21 7.92
C ALA A 72 -10.77 7.98 7.15
N GLU A 73 -11.92 8.05 6.48
CA GLU A 73 -12.47 6.96 5.66
C GLU A 73 -11.53 6.59 4.51
N MET A 74 -10.98 7.57 3.80
CA MET A 74 -10.01 7.32 2.72
C MET A 74 -8.73 6.65 3.23
N ALA A 75 -8.24 7.08 4.40
CA ALA A 75 -7.07 6.48 5.04
C ALA A 75 -7.35 5.04 5.50
N LEU A 76 -8.56 4.78 6.03
CA LEU A 76 -9.01 3.45 6.43
C LEU A 76 -9.14 2.51 5.23
N GLU A 77 -9.71 2.95 4.11
CA GLU A 77 -9.82 2.16 2.88
C GLU A 77 -8.44 1.70 2.42
N THR A 78 -7.48 2.61 2.41
CA THR A 78 -6.08 2.32 2.06
C THR A 78 -5.46 1.30 3.04
N ALA A 79 -5.68 1.46 4.34
CA ALA A 79 -5.20 0.51 5.35
C ALA A 79 -5.79 -0.89 5.16
N VAL A 80 -7.08 -0.99 4.80
CA VAL A 80 -7.75 -2.24 4.49
C VAL A 80 -7.17 -2.89 3.23
N THR A 81 -6.88 -2.10 2.19
CA THR A 81 -6.20 -2.60 0.98
C THR A 81 -4.83 -3.20 1.32
N VAL A 82 -4.03 -2.52 2.14
CA VAL A 82 -2.73 -3.05 2.58
C VAL A 82 -2.93 -4.35 3.39
N ARG A 83 -3.88 -4.36 4.33
CA ARG A 83 -4.21 -5.56 5.12
C ARG A 83 -4.60 -6.75 4.23
N ASN A 84 -5.40 -6.52 3.19
CA ASN A 84 -5.79 -7.57 2.25
C ASN A 84 -4.59 -8.07 1.44
N ARG A 85 -3.72 -7.18 0.95
CA ARG A 85 -2.52 -7.57 0.20
C ARG A 85 -1.53 -8.38 1.03
N VAL A 86 -1.37 -8.03 2.31
CA VAL A 86 -0.54 -8.79 3.25
C VAL A 86 -1.13 -10.19 3.45
N VAL A 87 -2.44 -10.29 3.65
CA VAL A 87 -3.13 -11.59 3.79
C VAL A 87 -2.97 -12.45 2.54
N GLU A 88 -3.10 -11.88 1.34
CA GLU A 88 -2.87 -12.60 0.07
C GLU A 88 -1.45 -13.15 -0.01
N ALA A 89 -0.44 -12.32 0.29
CA ALA A 89 0.96 -12.72 0.25
C ALA A 89 1.25 -13.87 1.25
N TYR A 90 0.65 -13.83 2.44
CA TYR A 90 0.75 -14.94 3.40
C TYR A 90 0.09 -16.23 2.88
N GLN A 91 -1.08 -16.12 2.26
CA GLN A 91 -1.76 -17.29 1.68
C GLN A 91 -1.00 -17.88 0.50
N GLU A 92 -0.37 -17.06 -0.34
CA GLU A 92 0.46 -17.50 -1.46
C GLU A 92 1.70 -18.26 -0.97
N LEU A 93 2.36 -17.75 0.08
CA LEU A 93 3.52 -18.39 0.70
C LEU A 93 3.19 -19.79 1.27
N LEU A 94 1.97 -19.98 1.80
CA LEU A 94 1.49 -21.27 2.29
C LEU A 94 0.98 -22.22 1.17
N ARG A 95 0.65 -21.69 -0.01
CA ARG A 95 0.15 -22.47 -1.15
C ARG A 95 1.26 -23.03 -2.03
N MET A 96 2.51 -22.61 -1.83
CA MET A 96 3.67 -23.33 -2.34
C MET A 96 4.00 -24.46 -1.34
N PRO A 97 3.66 -25.73 -1.62
CA PRO A 97 4.25 -26.83 -0.88
C PRO A 97 5.77 -26.81 -1.13
N VAL A 98 6.54 -27.05 -0.07
CA VAL A 98 7.94 -27.45 -0.16
C VAL A 98 8.10 -28.76 -0.94
#